data_AF-A0A0F3IMD5-F1
#
_entry.id   AF-A0A0F3IMD5-F1
#
_cell.length_a   1.000
_cell.length_b   1.000
_cell.length_c   1.000
_cell.angle_alpha   90.00
_cell.angle_beta   90.00
_cell.angle_gamma   90.00
#
_symmetry.space_group_name_H-M   'P 1'
#
loop_
_entity.id
_entity.type
_entity.pdbx_description
1 polymer ?
#
loop_
_entity_poly.entity_id
_entity_poly.type
_entity_poly.pdbx_seq_one_letter_code
_entity_poly.pdbx_strand_id
1 'polypeptide(L)'
;MFPSFFHVEGNTQRQYEPDWQQALFQYKPELVQSVYLEIIESQLTTKRDCVTGIWEICRHQQLASNRSLIVLKLLTDYPNAPTQVLETLLSTAVSLPEIASDLLKLIQQVLQPKTRMRLKQKALWFCAGFCIDFECFKDTVNWGITKLKDFIWILISFIDDVPSHSEKKQPEYFLAAQLGFLIELVGTQFPYVERKSGGWVGSQNPWDAADFVKQRINQLSAQTDKESIITLSRLIDEPDLESYREHLKHAFASQAALLREQHFDRPNWQQAIESLKNGKPAHTADLHALTVEHLNDVANRMANENTDMFKFFWNEDSYARITVPKPEESCRDKLVEWLRPKFAPFGISVEPEGHMARDKRTDIVLKYQTEQTLPIEVKRDYHVDLWTACENQLDRLYTRDPQAKGYGIYLVFWFGDKRNRAIPKPPKGVQKPKTAQELEITLRSLIKPEAKNRLAVIVLDVSD
;
A
#
# COMPACT_ATOMS: atom_id res chain seq x y z
N MET A 1 0.09 -16.55 40.73
CA MET A 1 0.11 -17.67 41.70
C MET A 1 1.15 -18.67 41.23
N PHE A 2 2.40 -18.24 41.25
CA PHE A 2 3.59 -19.09 41.27
C PHE A 2 4.58 -18.27 42.10
N PRO A 3 5.25 -18.85 43.10
CA PRO A 3 6.33 -18.15 43.77
C PRO A 3 7.35 -17.73 42.71
N SER A 4 7.86 -16.50 42.77
CA SER A 4 9.09 -16.20 42.04
C SER A 4 10.19 -16.98 42.75
N PHE A 5 10.75 -17.99 42.08
CA PHE A 5 11.85 -18.74 42.63
C PHE A 5 13.14 -18.01 42.28
N PHE A 6 14.01 -17.85 43.27
CA PHE A 6 15.28 -17.19 43.09
C PHE A 6 16.40 -18.13 43.49
N HIS A 7 17.39 -18.27 42.62
CA HIS A 7 18.68 -18.81 42.97
C HIS A 7 19.53 -17.67 43.54
N VAL A 8 20.04 -17.83 44.76
CA VAL A 8 20.92 -16.85 45.41
C VAL A 8 22.32 -17.44 45.49
N GLU A 9 23.27 -16.82 44.81
CA GLU A 9 24.70 -17.13 44.88
C GLU A 9 25.45 -15.86 45.25
N GLY A 10 25.97 -15.78 46.49
CA GLY A 10 26.63 -14.57 47.00
C GLY A 10 25.70 -13.35 47.01
N ASN A 11 26.13 -12.26 46.37
CA ASN A 11 25.33 -11.02 46.20
C ASN A 11 24.47 -11.02 44.93
N THR A 12 24.38 -12.14 44.20
CA THR A 12 23.61 -12.25 42.96
C THR A 12 22.34 -13.07 43.17
N GLN A 13 21.20 -12.46 42.86
CA GLN A 13 19.87 -13.09 42.87
C GLN A 13 19.42 -13.26 41.42
N ARG A 14 19.16 -14.51 40.98
CA ARG A 14 18.64 -14.83 39.65
C ARG A 14 17.27 -15.49 39.79
N GLN A 15 16.25 -14.93 39.14
CA GLN A 15 14.94 -15.56 39.07
C GLN A 15 15.01 -16.78 38.14
N TYR A 16 14.43 -17.90 38.55
CA TYR A 16 14.25 -19.08 37.71
C TYR A 16 12.79 -19.55 37.75
N GLU A 17 12.32 -20.15 36.66
CA GLU A 17 11.02 -20.81 36.60
C GLU A 17 11.24 -22.32 36.79
N PRO A 18 10.60 -22.97 37.77
CA PRO A 18 10.78 -24.39 37.98
C PRO A 18 10.25 -25.23 36.82
N ASP A 19 10.97 -26.29 36.48
CA ASP A 19 10.62 -27.21 35.39
C ASP A 19 9.19 -27.79 35.51
N TRP A 20 8.68 -27.98 36.73
CA TRP A 20 7.34 -28.51 36.95
C TRP A 20 6.23 -27.57 36.45
N GLN A 21 6.43 -26.25 36.52
CA GLN A 21 5.44 -25.27 36.08
C GLN A 21 5.32 -25.32 34.56
N GLN A 22 6.44 -25.27 33.84
CA GLN A 22 6.46 -25.41 32.39
C GLN A 22 5.90 -26.77 31.95
N ALA A 23 6.22 -27.84 32.69
CA ALA A 23 5.65 -29.16 32.45
C ALA A 23 4.13 -29.18 32.60
N LEU A 24 3.53 -28.45 33.55
CA LEU A 24 2.07 -28.39 33.68
C LEU A 24 1.42 -27.68 32.49
N PHE A 25 1.98 -26.56 32.03
CA PHE A 25 1.47 -25.88 30.84
C PHE A 25 1.60 -26.76 29.59
N GLN A 26 2.69 -27.53 29.47
CA GLN A 26 2.94 -28.40 28.32
C GLN A 26 2.08 -29.67 28.31
N TYR A 27 1.96 -30.36 29.44
CA TYR A 27 1.37 -31.70 29.51
C TYR A 27 -0.05 -31.72 30.10
N LYS A 28 -0.47 -30.67 30.83
CA LYS A 28 -1.81 -30.55 31.44
C LYS A 28 -2.43 -29.16 31.27
N PRO A 29 -2.49 -28.58 30.06
CA PRO A 29 -2.98 -27.22 29.84
C PRO A 29 -4.44 -27.03 30.28
N GLU A 30 -5.30 -28.04 30.10
CA GLU A 30 -6.72 -27.97 30.50
C GLU A 30 -6.89 -27.80 32.02
N LEU A 31 -6.08 -28.51 32.82
CA LEU A 31 -6.07 -28.39 34.27
C LEU A 31 -5.57 -27.01 34.72
N VAL A 32 -4.51 -26.51 34.07
CA VAL A 32 -3.99 -25.17 34.35
C VAL A 32 -5.06 -24.11 34.05
N GLN A 33 -5.71 -24.24 32.90
CA GLN A 33 -6.77 -23.34 32.47
C GLN A 33 -7.97 -23.35 33.44
N SER A 34 -8.43 -24.53 33.87
CA SER A 34 -9.55 -24.64 34.81
C SER A 34 -9.25 -24.01 36.17
N VAL A 35 -8.03 -24.19 36.69
CA VAL A 35 -7.61 -23.59 37.95
C VAL A 35 -7.55 -22.07 37.85
N TYR A 36 -6.98 -21.53 36.77
CA TYR A 36 -6.96 -20.09 36.54
C TYR A 36 -8.36 -19.50 36.43
N LEU A 37 -9.27 -20.18 35.72
CA LEU A 37 -10.66 -19.76 35.59
C LEU A 37 -11.36 -19.67 36.96
N GLU A 38 -11.23 -20.69 37.80
CA GLU A 38 -11.85 -20.70 39.13
C GLU A 38 -11.35 -19.53 40.00
N ILE A 39 -10.04 -19.22 39.92
CA ILE A 39 -9.44 -18.07 40.60
C ILE A 39 -9.99 -16.76 40.05
N ILE A 40 -10.03 -16.60 38.73
CA ILE A 40 -10.49 -15.39 38.04
C ILE A 40 -11.96 -15.11 38.39
N GLU A 41 -12.83 -16.11 38.26
CA GLU A 41 -14.26 -16.00 38.53
C GLU A 41 -14.52 -15.65 40.01
N SER A 42 -13.79 -16.28 40.93
CA SER A 42 -13.86 -15.96 42.36
C SER A 42 -13.45 -14.51 42.66
N GLN A 43 -12.35 -14.04 42.05
CA GLN A 43 -11.83 -12.68 42.26
C GLN A 43 -12.70 -11.60 41.62
N LEU A 44 -13.27 -11.87 40.44
CA LEU A 44 -14.23 -10.97 39.77
C LEU A 44 -15.56 -10.89 40.54
N THR A 45 -16.05 -12.02 41.05
CA THR A 45 -17.28 -12.07 41.87
C THR A 45 -17.11 -11.28 43.17
N THR A 46 -15.93 -11.34 43.78
CA THR A 46 -15.59 -10.55 44.99
C THR A 46 -15.14 -9.12 44.69
N LYS A 47 -15.19 -8.67 43.43
CA LYS A 47 -14.86 -7.31 42.97
C LYS A 47 -13.46 -6.84 43.40
N ARG A 48 -12.47 -7.74 43.36
CA ARG A 48 -11.07 -7.34 43.59
C ARG A 48 -10.58 -6.47 42.42
N ASP A 49 -9.77 -5.47 42.74
CA ASP A 49 -9.17 -4.59 41.71
C ASP A 49 -8.08 -5.32 40.91
N CYS A 50 -7.31 -6.19 41.56
CA CYS A 50 -6.29 -7.02 40.92
C CYS A 50 -6.78 -8.46 40.75
N VAL A 51 -6.87 -8.92 39.49
CA VAL A 51 -7.26 -10.29 39.14
C VAL A 51 -6.05 -11.05 38.61
N THR A 52 -5.70 -12.15 39.29
CA THR A 52 -4.56 -13.00 38.95
C THR A 52 -4.95 -14.00 37.86
N GLY A 53 -4.07 -14.26 36.89
CA GLY A 53 -4.28 -15.30 35.88
C GLY A 53 -4.86 -14.80 34.56
N ILE A 54 -5.35 -13.56 34.50
CA ILE A 54 -5.93 -12.98 33.27
C ILE A 54 -4.91 -12.96 32.14
N TRP A 55 -3.67 -12.53 32.43
CA TRP A 55 -2.63 -12.46 31.41
C TRP A 55 -2.30 -13.84 30.85
N GLU A 56 -2.20 -14.86 31.71
CA GLU A 56 -1.90 -16.23 31.30
C GLU A 56 -3.01 -16.82 30.42
N ILE A 57 -4.29 -16.65 30.79
CA ILE A 57 -5.42 -17.08 29.96
C ILE A 57 -5.42 -16.38 28.59
N CYS A 58 -5.15 -15.07 28.58
CA CYS A 58 -5.22 -14.27 27.36
C CYS A 58 -4.01 -14.42 26.44
N ARG A 59 -2.80 -14.62 26.98
CA ARG A 59 -1.53 -14.49 26.22
C ARG A 59 -0.70 -15.77 26.16
N HIS A 60 -0.87 -16.72 27.07
CA HIS A 60 0.00 -17.90 27.14
C HIS A 60 -0.32 -18.89 26.01
N GLN A 61 0.67 -19.21 25.16
CA GLN A 61 0.48 -20.00 23.93
C GLN A 61 -0.11 -21.39 24.20
N GLN A 62 0.37 -22.07 25.25
CA GLN A 62 -0.10 -23.41 25.65
C GLN A 62 -1.55 -23.42 26.15
N LEU A 63 -2.12 -22.25 26.49
CA LEU A 63 -3.54 -22.10 26.90
C LEU A 63 -4.41 -21.53 25.77
N ALA A 64 -3.97 -21.61 24.52
CA ALA A 64 -4.73 -21.12 23.37
C ALA A 64 -6.01 -21.93 23.11
N SER A 65 -6.01 -23.23 23.45
CA SER A 65 -7.18 -24.08 23.36
C SER A 65 -8.34 -23.49 24.17
N ASN A 66 -9.52 -23.34 23.55
CA ASN A 66 -10.73 -22.77 24.17
C ASN A 66 -10.64 -21.31 24.64
N ARG A 67 -9.56 -20.57 24.33
CA ARG A 67 -9.40 -19.18 24.77
C ARG A 67 -10.57 -18.29 24.36
N SER A 68 -11.04 -18.41 23.13
CA SER A 68 -12.16 -17.61 22.61
C SER A 68 -13.45 -17.80 23.39
N LEU A 69 -13.82 -19.06 23.67
CA LEU A 69 -15.00 -19.37 24.49
C LEU A 69 -14.88 -18.79 25.91
N ILE A 70 -13.70 -18.92 26.51
CA ILE A 70 -13.42 -18.42 27.86
C ILE A 70 -13.48 -16.89 27.92
N VAL A 71 -12.79 -16.20 27.01
CA VAL A 71 -12.74 -14.74 26.98
C VAL A 71 -14.14 -14.18 26.75
N LEU A 72 -14.91 -14.76 25.82
CA LEU A 72 -16.29 -14.32 25.56
C LEU A 72 -17.21 -14.55 26.77
N LYS A 73 -17.07 -15.70 27.46
CA LYS A 73 -17.81 -15.99 28.70
C LYS A 73 -17.49 -14.96 29.78
N LEU A 74 -16.21 -14.71 30.05
CA LEU A 74 -15.79 -13.73 31.07
C LEU A 74 -16.29 -12.31 30.76
N LEU A 75 -16.28 -11.89 29.49
CA LEU A 75 -16.81 -10.60 29.07
C LEU A 75 -18.34 -10.50 29.23
N THR A 76 -19.04 -11.62 29.02
CA THR A 76 -20.51 -11.70 29.16
C THR A 76 -20.93 -11.70 30.62
N ASP A 77 -20.26 -12.47 31.45
CA ASP A 77 -20.58 -12.61 32.88
C ASP A 77 -20.13 -11.38 33.69
N TYR A 78 -19.01 -10.74 33.29
CA TYR A 78 -18.40 -9.62 34.00
C TYR A 78 -18.15 -8.39 33.10
N PRO A 79 -19.18 -7.79 32.47
CA PRO A 79 -19.00 -6.66 31.55
C PRO A 79 -18.48 -5.38 32.21
N ASN A 80 -18.55 -5.32 33.55
CA ASN A 80 -18.06 -4.22 34.40
C ASN A 80 -16.78 -4.60 35.17
N ALA A 81 -15.99 -5.55 34.68
CA ALA A 81 -14.71 -5.94 35.27
C ALA A 81 -13.77 -4.72 35.51
N PRO A 82 -12.81 -4.80 36.44
CA PRO A 82 -11.81 -3.76 36.65
C PRO A 82 -11.13 -3.36 35.33
N THR A 83 -10.82 -2.07 35.16
CA THR A 83 -10.39 -1.49 33.86
C THR A 83 -9.25 -2.26 33.19
N GLN A 84 -8.20 -2.61 33.95
CA GLN A 84 -7.05 -3.36 33.41
C GLN A 84 -7.44 -4.77 32.94
N VAL A 85 -8.30 -5.45 33.70
CA VAL A 85 -8.80 -6.78 33.34
C VAL A 85 -9.66 -6.71 32.09
N LEU A 86 -10.55 -5.72 32.03
CA LEU A 86 -11.42 -5.49 30.89
C LEU A 86 -10.62 -5.15 29.63
N GLU A 87 -9.60 -4.31 29.74
CA GLU A 87 -8.69 -3.96 28.64
C GLU A 87 -8.01 -5.21 28.08
N THR A 88 -7.39 -6.04 28.93
CA THR A 88 -6.73 -7.28 28.48
C THR A 88 -7.71 -8.29 27.87
N LEU A 89 -8.92 -8.43 28.43
CA LEU A 89 -9.94 -9.33 27.88
C LEU A 89 -10.41 -8.84 26.51
N LEU A 90 -10.72 -7.55 26.37
CA LEU A 90 -11.20 -6.97 25.11
C LEU A 90 -10.12 -6.93 24.03
N SER A 91 -8.88 -6.54 24.36
CA SER A 91 -7.77 -6.52 23.40
C SER A 91 -7.48 -7.92 22.86
N THR A 92 -7.60 -8.94 23.71
CA THR A 92 -7.52 -10.35 23.31
C THR A 92 -8.74 -10.78 22.50
N ALA A 93 -9.94 -10.39 22.89
CA ALA A 93 -11.16 -10.81 22.20
C ALA A 93 -11.23 -10.27 20.75
N VAL A 94 -10.76 -9.04 20.54
CA VAL A 94 -10.64 -8.41 19.22
C VAL A 94 -9.70 -9.16 18.28
N SER A 95 -8.67 -9.84 18.81
CA SER A 95 -7.73 -10.62 18.00
C SER A 95 -8.23 -12.03 17.68
N LEU A 96 -9.43 -12.42 18.13
CA LEU A 96 -10.00 -13.77 17.97
C LEU A 96 -11.17 -13.73 16.96
N PRO A 97 -10.91 -13.97 15.67
CA PRO A 97 -11.91 -13.82 14.61
C PRO A 97 -13.13 -14.74 14.80
N GLU A 98 -12.96 -15.90 15.44
CA GLU A 98 -14.04 -16.86 15.67
C GLU A 98 -15.18 -16.35 16.56
N ILE A 99 -14.94 -15.32 17.38
CA ILE A 99 -15.95 -14.72 18.27
C ILE A 99 -16.33 -13.31 17.86
N ALA A 100 -15.81 -12.77 16.76
CA ALA A 100 -16.00 -11.36 16.38
C ALA A 100 -17.50 -10.97 16.27
N SER A 101 -18.33 -11.84 15.69
CA SER A 101 -19.77 -11.59 15.55
C SER A 101 -20.50 -11.55 16.90
N ASP A 102 -20.18 -12.48 17.81
CA ASP A 102 -20.83 -12.54 19.12
C ASP A 102 -20.31 -11.45 20.06
N LEU A 103 -19.02 -11.11 19.95
CA LEU A 103 -18.44 -9.97 20.61
C LEU A 103 -19.09 -8.66 20.16
N LEU A 104 -19.35 -8.47 18.86
CA LEU A 104 -20.05 -7.28 18.36
C LEU A 104 -21.47 -7.15 18.94
N LYS A 105 -22.23 -8.26 19.01
CA LYS A 105 -23.55 -8.28 19.67
C LYS A 105 -23.44 -7.89 21.15
N LEU A 106 -22.44 -8.43 21.85
CA LEU A 106 -22.19 -8.12 23.25
C LEU A 106 -21.83 -6.64 23.44
N ILE A 107 -20.93 -6.09 22.61
CA ILE A 107 -20.56 -4.66 22.60
C ILE A 107 -21.82 -3.80 22.46
N GLN A 108 -22.67 -4.10 21.47
CA GLN A 108 -23.92 -3.34 21.23
C GLN A 108 -24.89 -3.44 22.42
N GLN A 109 -25.00 -4.61 23.07
CA GLN A 109 -25.82 -4.81 24.26
C GLN A 109 -25.30 -4.01 25.46
N VAL A 110 -23.99 -4.09 25.73
CA VAL A 110 -23.35 -3.43 26.87
C VAL A 110 -23.39 -1.91 26.74
N LEU A 111 -23.25 -1.39 25.53
CA LEU A 111 -23.24 0.05 25.27
C LEU A 111 -24.62 0.72 25.24
N GLN A 112 -25.71 -0.03 25.43
CA GLN A 112 -27.06 0.53 25.52
C GLN A 112 -27.14 1.60 26.63
N PRO A 113 -27.92 2.70 26.44
CA PRO A 113 -27.97 3.82 27.38
C PRO A 113 -28.37 3.46 28.81
N LYS A 114 -29.09 2.35 29.00
CA LYS A 114 -29.61 1.91 30.30
C LYS A 114 -28.56 1.16 31.14
N THR A 115 -27.46 0.72 30.54
CA THR A 115 -26.41 -0.03 31.24
C THR A 115 -25.55 0.91 32.07
N ARG A 116 -25.50 0.69 33.39
CA ARG A 116 -24.64 1.48 34.30
C ARG A 116 -23.20 0.99 34.19
N MET A 117 -22.30 1.85 33.72
CA MET A 117 -20.89 1.55 33.52
C MET A 117 -20.02 2.79 33.74
N ARG A 118 -18.79 2.62 34.25
CA ARG A 118 -17.85 3.74 34.41
C ARG A 118 -17.37 4.23 33.04
N LEU A 119 -17.05 5.52 32.93
CA LEU A 119 -16.63 6.13 31.65
C LEU A 119 -15.41 5.42 31.02
N LYS A 120 -14.40 5.05 31.81
CA LYS A 120 -13.21 4.34 31.31
C LYS A 120 -13.54 2.94 30.76
N GLN A 121 -14.43 2.20 31.44
CA GLN A 121 -14.90 0.90 30.95
C GLN A 121 -15.67 1.07 29.64
N LYS A 122 -16.55 2.06 29.57
CA LYS A 122 -17.33 2.37 28.35
C LYS A 122 -16.41 2.74 27.18
N ALA A 123 -15.32 3.49 27.44
CA ALA A 123 -14.31 3.81 26.44
C ALA A 123 -13.62 2.56 25.89
N LEU A 124 -13.25 1.59 26.74
CA LEU A 124 -12.67 0.32 26.29
C LEU A 124 -13.62 -0.46 25.37
N TRP A 125 -14.92 -0.53 25.72
CA TRP A 125 -15.94 -1.15 24.86
C TRP A 125 -16.09 -0.44 23.51
N PHE A 126 -15.98 0.89 23.47
CA PHE A 126 -15.95 1.64 22.20
C PHE A 126 -14.69 1.35 21.38
N CYS A 127 -13.52 1.22 22.01
CA CYS A 127 -12.28 0.85 21.32
C CYS A 127 -12.37 -0.56 20.73
N ALA A 128 -12.94 -1.52 21.46
CA ALA A 128 -13.20 -2.86 20.95
C ALA A 128 -14.17 -2.85 19.76
N GLY A 129 -15.26 -2.06 19.85
CA GLY A 129 -16.20 -1.86 18.75
C GLY A 129 -15.54 -1.26 17.51
N PHE A 130 -14.65 -0.28 17.69
CA PHE A 130 -13.89 0.34 16.60
C PHE A 130 -12.98 -0.65 15.85
N CYS A 131 -12.36 -1.59 16.56
CA CYS A 131 -11.52 -2.59 15.92
C CYS A 131 -12.32 -3.60 15.07
N ILE A 132 -13.55 -3.93 15.48
CA ILE A 132 -14.38 -4.95 14.83
C ILE A 132 -15.27 -4.36 13.74
N ASP A 133 -15.86 -3.20 13.98
CA ASP A 133 -16.77 -2.51 13.07
C ASP A 133 -16.42 -1.02 13.01
N PHE A 134 -15.40 -0.70 12.22
CA PHE A 134 -14.88 0.65 12.06
C PHE A 134 -15.97 1.66 11.69
N GLU A 135 -16.81 1.35 10.70
CA GLU A 135 -17.80 2.27 10.16
C GLU A 135 -18.87 2.63 11.20
N CYS A 136 -19.30 1.65 12.02
CA CYS A 136 -20.28 1.90 13.06
C CYS A 136 -19.71 2.72 14.25
N PHE A 137 -18.41 2.60 14.55
CA PHE A 137 -17.83 3.13 15.78
C PHE A 137 -16.92 4.36 15.60
N LYS A 138 -16.47 4.70 14.38
CA LYS A 138 -15.56 5.83 14.13
C LYS A 138 -16.06 7.16 14.70
N ASP A 139 -17.34 7.48 14.50
CA ASP A 139 -17.94 8.73 14.98
C ASP A 139 -18.03 8.77 16.50
N THR A 140 -18.24 7.60 17.12
CA THR A 140 -18.30 7.47 18.58
C THR A 140 -16.92 7.62 19.22
N VAL A 141 -15.88 7.07 18.59
CA VAL A 141 -14.49 7.27 19.02
C VAL A 141 -14.08 8.74 18.89
N ASN A 142 -14.41 9.38 17.76
CA ASN A 142 -14.15 10.80 17.55
C ASN A 142 -14.88 11.68 18.60
N TRP A 143 -16.16 11.38 18.85
CA TRP A 143 -16.92 12.04 19.92
C TRP A 143 -16.30 11.80 21.30
N GLY A 144 -15.84 10.58 21.58
CA GLY A 144 -15.17 10.21 22.83
C GLY A 144 -13.94 11.07 23.10
N ILE A 145 -13.07 11.23 22.11
CA ILE A 145 -11.84 12.02 22.22
C ILE A 145 -12.14 13.51 22.41
N THR A 146 -13.12 14.05 21.69
CA THR A 146 -13.49 15.48 21.83
C THR A 146 -14.12 15.81 23.18
N LYS A 147 -14.73 14.84 23.88
CA LYS A 147 -15.44 15.06 25.16
C LYS A 147 -14.70 14.56 26.40
N LEU A 148 -13.84 13.55 26.26
CA LEU A 148 -13.18 12.89 27.37
C LEU A 148 -11.66 12.96 27.16
N LYS A 149 -10.99 13.84 27.90
CA LYS A 149 -9.54 14.08 27.77
C LYS A 149 -8.69 12.80 27.86
N ASP A 150 -9.08 11.86 28.72
CA ASP A 150 -8.35 10.60 28.93
C ASP A 150 -8.63 9.55 27.83
N PHE A 151 -9.66 9.74 26.99
CA PHE A 151 -10.08 8.73 26.02
C PHE A 151 -8.99 8.43 25.00
N ILE A 152 -8.26 9.45 24.54
CA ILE A 152 -7.21 9.27 23.55
C ILE A 152 -6.10 8.33 24.07
N TRP A 153 -5.77 8.42 25.37
CA TRP A 153 -4.78 7.54 25.99
C TRP A 153 -5.31 6.12 26.21
N ILE A 154 -6.62 5.98 26.48
CA ILE A 154 -7.27 4.66 26.51
C ILE A 154 -7.23 4.03 25.12
N LEU A 155 -7.51 4.80 24.06
CA LEU A 155 -7.43 4.33 22.68
C LEU A 155 -6.01 3.91 22.32
N ILE A 156 -5.01 4.76 22.58
CA ILE A 156 -3.60 4.44 22.30
C ILE A 156 -3.18 3.14 23.01
N SER A 157 -3.41 3.07 24.32
CA SER A 157 -3.09 1.88 25.14
C SER A 157 -3.80 0.63 24.61
N PHE A 158 -5.10 0.74 24.31
CA PHE A 158 -5.89 -0.38 23.85
C PHE A 158 -5.38 -0.92 22.50
N ILE A 159 -5.19 -0.04 21.51
CA ILE A 159 -4.78 -0.44 20.15
C ILE A 159 -3.35 -0.99 20.17
N ASP A 160 -2.45 -0.46 21.01
CA ASP A 160 -1.08 -1.02 21.15
C ASP A 160 -1.06 -2.37 21.90
N ASP A 161 -2.03 -2.62 22.79
CA ASP A 161 -2.14 -3.90 23.50
C ASP A 161 -2.77 -5.02 22.64
N VAL A 162 -3.52 -4.69 21.58
CA VAL A 162 -4.11 -5.69 20.67
C VAL A 162 -3.00 -6.61 20.13
N PRO A 163 -3.03 -7.93 20.41
CA PRO A 163 -2.00 -8.84 19.96
C PRO A 163 -1.90 -8.84 18.42
N SER A 164 -0.74 -8.47 17.89
CA SER A 164 -0.40 -8.74 16.49
C SER A 164 0.05 -10.19 16.39
N HIS A 165 -0.72 -11.05 15.73
CA HIS A 165 -0.30 -12.42 15.44
C HIS A 165 0.78 -12.41 14.35
N SER A 166 1.98 -11.99 14.70
CA SER A 166 3.17 -12.23 13.90
C SER A 166 3.60 -13.68 14.09
N GLU A 167 3.11 -14.57 13.24
CA GLU A 167 3.88 -15.65 12.62
C GLU A 167 2.94 -16.56 11.82
N LYS A 168 2.94 -16.32 10.49
CA LYS A 168 2.45 -17.24 9.45
C LYS A 168 0.93 -17.51 9.46
N LYS A 169 0.25 -16.81 8.54
CA LYS A 169 -1.18 -16.91 8.10
C LYS A 169 -2.19 -16.02 8.85
N GLN A 170 -2.03 -14.69 8.73
CA GLN A 170 -2.94 -13.62 9.22
C GLN A 170 -3.40 -13.78 10.70
N PRO A 171 -4.16 -12.85 11.34
CA PRO A 171 -5.36 -12.14 10.89
C PRO A 171 -5.09 -10.67 10.51
N GLU A 172 -5.82 -10.17 9.52
CA GLU A 172 -6.24 -8.78 9.29
C GLU A 172 -5.44 -7.69 10.04
N TYR A 173 -4.49 -7.07 9.34
CA TYR A 173 -3.98 -5.75 9.72
C TYR A 173 -5.15 -4.76 9.81
N PHE A 174 -5.07 -3.76 10.70
CA PHE A 174 -5.96 -2.60 10.62
C PHE A 174 -6.08 -2.14 9.17
N LEU A 175 -7.33 -1.95 8.72
CA LEU A 175 -7.62 -1.50 7.37
C LEU A 175 -6.97 -0.14 7.11
N ALA A 176 -6.64 0.15 5.85
CA ALA A 176 -6.09 1.44 5.44
C ALA A 176 -6.93 2.61 5.98
N ALA A 177 -8.26 2.52 5.90
CA ALA A 177 -9.18 3.49 6.49
C ALA A 177 -9.03 3.65 8.02
N GLN A 178 -8.88 2.54 8.77
CA GLN A 178 -8.67 2.59 10.23
C GLN A 178 -7.32 3.25 10.56
N LEU A 179 -6.25 2.88 9.85
CA LEU A 179 -4.92 3.46 10.03
C LEU A 179 -4.92 4.96 9.72
N GLY A 180 -5.52 5.36 8.59
CA GLY A 180 -5.66 6.77 8.20
C GLY A 180 -6.43 7.57 9.25
N PHE A 181 -7.55 7.01 9.74
CA PHE A 181 -8.33 7.63 10.80
C PHE A 181 -7.53 7.82 12.10
N LEU A 182 -6.79 6.80 12.55
CA LEU A 182 -5.96 6.89 13.75
C LEU A 182 -4.82 7.91 13.60
N ILE A 183 -4.18 7.97 12.43
CA ILE A 183 -3.10 8.93 12.13
C ILE A 183 -3.62 10.37 12.22
N GLU A 184 -4.76 10.66 11.60
CA GLU A 184 -5.40 11.99 11.68
C GLU A 184 -5.83 12.33 13.10
N LEU A 185 -6.60 11.44 13.70
CA LEU A 185 -7.22 11.68 15.00
C LEU A 185 -6.20 11.97 16.09
N VAL A 186 -5.09 11.22 16.12
CA VAL A 186 -4.03 11.42 17.13
C VAL A 186 -3.03 12.47 16.67
N GLY A 187 -2.62 12.46 15.39
CA GLY A 187 -1.62 13.38 14.85
C GLY A 187 -2.04 14.84 14.85
N THR A 188 -3.33 15.13 14.62
CA THR A 188 -3.88 16.49 14.70
C THR A 188 -3.88 17.02 16.14
N GLN A 189 -4.04 16.15 17.13
CA GLN A 189 -4.05 16.54 18.56
C GLN A 189 -2.64 16.63 19.16
N PHE A 190 -1.72 15.80 18.68
CA PHE A 190 -0.37 15.67 19.19
C PHE A 190 0.66 15.87 18.06
N PRO A 191 1.21 17.08 17.92
CA PRO A 191 2.32 17.33 17.00
C PRO A 191 3.50 16.41 17.29
N TYR A 192 4.30 16.14 16.26
CA TYR A 192 5.50 15.33 16.38
C TYR A 192 6.49 15.92 17.39
N VAL A 193 6.92 15.11 18.36
CA VAL A 193 7.95 15.45 19.35
C VAL A 193 8.90 14.27 19.52
N GLU A 194 10.20 14.52 19.38
CA GLU A 194 11.22 13.51 19.69
C GLU A 194 11.30 13.22 21.19
N ARG A 195 11.46 11.93 21.52
CA ARG A 195 11.71 11.50 22.89
C ARG A 195 13.08 12.00 23.34
N LYS A 196 13.10 12.91 24.31
CA LYS A 196 14.36 13.37 24.92
C LYS A 196 14.96 12.27 25.79
N SER A 197 16.27 12.05 25.66
CA SER A 197 17.03 11.20 26.58
C SER A 197 17.03 11.82 27.98
N GLY A 198 16.49 11.10 28.97
CA GLY A 198 16.48 11.53 30.38
C GLY A 198 15.14 12.08 30.92
N GLY A 199 14.01 11.77 30.28
CA GLY A 199 12.66 12.19 30.71
C GLY A 199 11.89 11.19 31.59
N TRP A 200 10.81 11.69 32.19
CA TRP A 200 9.93 11.05 33.18
C TRP A 200 9.40 9.65 32.81
N VAL A 201 9.12 8.84 33.85
CA VAL A 201 8.49 7.52 33.76
C VAL A 201 6.97 7.70 33.59
N GLY A 202 6.42 7.30 32.44
CA GLY A 202 4.99 7.33 32.14
C GLY A 202 4.71 6.99 30.66
N SER A 203 3.46 6.65 30.32
CA SER A 203 3.03 6.26 28.97
C SER A 203 1.98 7.22 28.36
N GLN A 204 1.84 8.43 28.92
CA GLN A 204 0.87 9.45 28.50
C GLN A 204 1.57 10.78 28.20
N ASN A 205 2.72 10.73 27.54
CA ASN A 205 3.50 11.89 27.16
C ASN A 205 3.33 12.19 25.66
N PRO A 206 3.57 13.43 25.21
CA PRO A 206 3.46 13.78 23.79
C PRO A 206 4.29 12.88 22.85
N TRP A 207 5.46 12.41 23.30
CA TRP A 207 6.29 11.49 22.50
C TRP A 207 5.68 10.09 22.38
N ASP A 208 4.88 9.63 23.35
CA ASP A 208 4.19 8.34 23.28
C ASP A 208 3.10 8.38 22.19
N ALA A 209 2.35 9.48 22.11
CA ALA A 209 1.39 9.71 21.02
C ALA A 209 2.10 9.87 19.66
N ALA A 210 3.25 10.53 19.62
CA ALA A 210 4.03 10.67 18.39
C ALA A 210 4.58 9.32 17.88
N ASP A 211 5.05 8.47 18.79
CA ASP A 211 5.50 7.11 18.46
C ASP A 211 4.33 6.25 17.98
N PHE A 212 3.14 6.36 18.61
CA PHE A 212 1.91 5.72 18.13
C PHE A 212 1.58 6.09 16.68
N VAL A 213 1.56 7.40 16.36
CA VAL A 213 1.29 7.89 15.00
C VAL A 213 2.32 7.35 14.01
N LYS A 214 3.61 7.40 14.35
CA LYS A 214 4.69 6.87 13.51
C LYS A 214 4.54 5.37 13.25
N GLN A 215 4.15 4.60 14.26
CA GLN A 215 3.91 3.16 14.08
C GLN A 215 2.75 2.92 13.12
N ARG A 216 1.65 3.70 13.18
CA ARG A 216 0.53 3.58 12.23
C ARG A 216 0.92 4.00 10.82
N ILE A 217 1.74 5.04 10.66
CA ILE A 217 2.33 5.42 9.37
C ILE A 217 3.17 4.26 8.77
N ASN A 218 3.99 3.61 9.61
CA ASN A 218 4.80 2.46 9.18
C ASN A 218 3.95 1.23 8.84
N GLN A 219 2.86 0.98 9.59
CA GLN A 219 1.92 -0.09 9.27
C GLN A 219 1.22 0.17 7.93
N LEU A 220 0.81 1.42 7.68
CA LEU A 220 0.16 1.81 6.43
C LEU A 220 1.11 1.69 5.22
N SER A 221 2.39 2.05 5.38
CA SER A 221 3.37 1.92 4.30
C SER A 221 3.80 0.48 4.00
N ALA A 222 3.62 -0.44 4.95
CA ALA A 222 3.83 -1.87 4.71
C ALA A 222 2.70 -2.51 3.88
N GLN A 223 1.54 -1.85 3.74
CA GLN A 223 0.41 -2.32 2.92
C GLN A 223 0.53 -1.76 1.49
N THR A 224 0.52 -2.62 0.47
CA THR A 224 0.70 -2.24 -0.96
C THR A 224 -0.59 -2.23 -1.78
N ASP A 225 -1.74 -2.37 -1.14
CA ASP A 225 -3.03 -2.27 -1.80
C ASP A 225 -3.36 -0.81 -2.18
N LYS A 226 -4.34 -0.65 -3.08
CA LYS A 226 -4.70 0.65 -3.64
C LYS A 226 -5.25 1.63 -2.59
N GLU A 227 -6.00 1.14 -1.60
CA GLU A 227 -6.59 1.98 -0.57
C GLU A 227 -5.51 2.56 0.33
N SER A 228 -4.50 1.75 0.68
CA SER A 228 -3.32 2.18 1.44
C SER A 228 -2.52 3.26 0.72
N ILE A 229 -2.27 3.12 -0.58
CA ILE A 229 -1.56 4.11 -1.39
C ILE A 229 -2.32 5.44 -1.44
N ILE A 230 -3.64 5.38 -1.68
CA ILE A 230 -4.49 6.58 -1.73
C ILE A 230 -4.52 7.26 -0.36
N THR A 231 -4.67 6.49 0.71
CA THR A 231 -4.75 7.02 2.08
C THR A 231 -3.44 7.70 2.46
N LEU A 232 -2.30 7.06 2.21
CA LEU A 232 -0.99 7.63 2.53
C LEU A 232 -0.68 8.89 1.71
N SER A 233 -1.03 8.89 0.42
CA SER A 233 -0.91 10.10 -0.43
C SER A 233 -1.77 11.25 0.09
N ARG A 234 -3.01 10.98 0.51
CA ARG A 234 -3.92 12.01 1.04
C ARG A 234 -3.40 12.59 2.36
N LEU A 235 -2.86 11.75 3.25
CA LEU A 235 -2.30 12.19 4.54
C LEU A 235 -1.11 13.13 4.37
N ILE A 236 -0.29 12.99 3.31
CA ILE A 236 0.81 13.93 3.00
C ILE A 236 0.27 15.35 2.78
N ASP A 237 -0.91 15.48 2.18
CA ASP A 237 -1.48 16.79 1.83
C ASP A 237 -2.30 17.41 2.97
N GLU A 238 -2.46 16.71 4.10
CA GLU A 238 -3.25 17.17 5.25
C GLU A 238 -2.52 18.26 6.06
N PRO A 239 -3.05 19.51 6.13
CA PRO A 239 -2.36 20.61 6.81
C PRO A 239 -2.15 20.38 8.31
N ASP A 240 -3.10 19.72 8.97
CA ASP A 240 -3.04 19.46 10.41
C ASP A 240 -1.97 18.42 10.78
N LEU A 241 -1.43 17.71 9.80
CA LEU A 241 -0.35 16.72 9.96
C LEU A 241 1.03 17.25 9.54
N GLU A 242 1.21 18.57 9.43
CA GLU A 242 2.46 19.20 8.99
C GLU A 242 3.70 18.67 9.73
N SER A 243 3.59 18.49 11.05
CA SER A 243 4.69 17.99 11.89
C SER A 243 5.13 16.55 11.56
N TYR A 244 4.30 15.75 10.89
CA TYR A 244 4.60 14.38 10.45
C TYR A 244 4.91 14.29 8.95
N ARG A 245 4.89 15.40 8.20
CA ARG A 245 5.00 15.42 6.72
C ARG A 245 6.23 14.66 6.21
N GLU A 246 7.38 14.81 6.85
CA GLU A 246 8.61 14.10 6.45
C GLU A 246 8.54 12.60 6.72
N HIS A 247 7.90 12.17 7.82
CA HIS A 247 7.64 10.75 8.08
C HIS A 247 6.69 10.15 7.05
N LEU A 248 5.63 10.89 6.66
CA LEU A 248 4.67 10.46 5.65
C LEU A 248 5.31 10.34 4.26
N LYS A 249 6.14 11.31 3.84
CA LYS A 249 6.90 11.23 2.58
C LYS A 249 7.87 10.05 2.56
N HIS A 250 8.59 9.85 3.67
CA HIS A 250 9.50 8.72 3.80
C HIS A 250 8.74 7.38 3.70
N ALA A 251 7.61 7.27 4.41
CA ALA A 251 6.75 6.10 4.38
C ALA A 251 6.19 5.83 2.97
N PHE A 252 5.79 6.88 2.23
CA PHE A 252 5.32 6.76 0.86
C PHE A 252 6.43 6.28 -0.10
N ALA A 253 7.65 6.79 0.06
CA ALA A 253 8.80 6.31 -0.71
C ALA A 253 9.12 4.83 -0.41
N SER A 254 9.03 4.42 0.85
CA SER A 254 9.20 3.03 1.29
C SER A 254 8.11 2.11 0.73
N GLN A 255 6.84 2.52 0.76
CA GLN A 255 5.73 1.77 0.15
C GLN A 255 5.94 1.60 -1.37
N ALA A 256 6.40 2.65 -2.06
CA ALA A 256 6.75 2.57 -3.47
C ALA A 256 7.93 1.62 -3.75
N ALA A 257 8.91 1.53 -2.83
CA ALA A 257 10.01 0.57 -2.94
C ALA A 257 9.53 -0.87 -2.74
N LEU A 258 8.67 -1.10 -1.74
CA LEU A 258 8.08 -2.40 -1.48
C LEU A 258 7.21 -2.88 -2.66
N LEU A 259 6.42 -1.98 -3.25
CA LEU A 259 5.63 -2.27 -4.44
C LEU A 259 6.53 -2.69 -5.62
N ARG A 260 7.66 -2.01 -5.81
CA ARG A 260 8.66 -2.39 -6.83
C ARG A 260 9.24 -3.78 -6.56
N GLU A 261 9.60 -4.07 -5.31
CA GLU A 261 10.15 -5.38 -4.94
C GLU A 261 9.13 -6.52 -5.12
N GLN A 262 7.87 -6.30 -4.77
CA GLN A 262 6.80 -7.30 -4.98
C GLN A 262 6.53 -7.59 -6.46
N HIS A 263 6.70 -6.59 -7.33
CA HIS A 263 6.53 -6.74 -8.78
C HIS A 263 7.84 -7.10 -9.49
N PHE A 264 8.94 -7.26 -8.75
CA PHE A 264 10.25 -7.60 -9.30
C PHE A 264 10.37 -9.11 -9.47
N ASP A 265 10.23 -9.59 -10.70
CA ASP A 265 10.59 -10.96 -11.04
C ASP A 265 12.11 -11.07 -11.14
N ARG A 266 12.72 -11.84 -10.23
CA ARG A 266 14.16 -12.12 -10.30
C ARG A 266 14.46 -12.98 -11.54
N PRO A 267 15.20 -12.48 -12.54
CA PRO A 267 15.63 -13.32 -13.63
C PRO A 267 16.56 -14.41 -13.09
N ASN A 268 16.44 -15.62 -13.61
CA ASN A 268 17.47 -16.63 -13.39
C ASN A 268 18.77 -16.21 -14.12
N TRP A 269 19.89 -16.86 -13.79
CA TRP A 269 21.19 -16.47 -14.34
C TRP A 269 21.26 -16.58 -15.88
N GLN A 270 20.50 -17.48 -16.51
CA GLN A 270 20.46 -17.61 -17.97
C GLN A 270 19.72 -16.43 -18.60
N GLN A 271 18.57 -16.07 -18.02
CA GLN A 271 17.78 -14.90 -18.40
C GLN A 271 18.60 -13.61 -18.23
N ALA A 272 19.35 -13.47 -17.14
CA ALA A 272 20.22 -12.31 -16.93
C ALA A 272 21.32 -12.21 -18.00
N ILE A 273 21.93 -13.33 -18.39
CA ILE A 273 22.94 -13.36 -19.46
C ILE A 273 22.33 -13.00 -20.81
N GLU A 274 21.11 -13.46 -21.11
CA GLU A 274 20.42 -13.10 -22.35
C GLU A 274 20.08 -11.61 -22.38
N SER A 275 19.52 -11.05 -21.32
CA SER A 275 19.24 -9.60 -21.24
C SER A 275 20.51 -8.76 -21.37
N LEU A 276 21.62 -9.15 -20.74
CA LEU A 276 22.91 -8.45 -20.85
C LEU A 276 23.54 -8.52 -22.25
N LYS A 277 23.12 -9.47 -23.09
CA LYS A 277 23.56 -9.61 -24.48
C LYS A 277 22.63 -8.93 -25.49
N ASN A 278 21.70 -8.09 -25.01
CA ASN A 278 20.58 -7.56 -25.81
C ASN A 278 19.82 -8.70 -26.52
N GLY A 279 19.69 -9.83 -25.81
CA GLY A 279 18.99 -11.03 -26.23
C GLY A 279 17.49 -10.98 -25.92
N LYS A 280 16.91 -12.13 -25.62
CA LYS A 280 15.49 -12.23 -25.28
C LYS A 280 15.21 -11.57 -23.92
N PRO A 281 14.07 -10.86 -23.76
CA PRO A 281 13.74 -10.22 -22.49
C PRO A 281 13.37 -11.25 -21.43
N ALA A 282 13.86 -11.06 -20.20
CA ALA A 282 13.53 -11.94 -19.08
C ALA A 282 12.14 -11.66 -18.50
N HIS A 283 11.78 -10.38 -18.38
CA HIS A 283 10.52 -9.90 -17.82
C HIS A 283 10.04 -8.62 -18.53
N THR A 284 8.81 -8.17 -18.24
CA THR A 284 8.20 -7.02 -18.93
C THR A 284 9.04 -5.74 -18.88
N ALA A 285 9.84 -5.52 -17.83
CA ALA A 285 10.75 -4.36 -17.78
C ALA A 285 11.91 -4.44 -18.79
N ASP A 286 12.40 -5.64 -19.12
CA ASP A 286 13.43 -5.85 -20.14
C ASP A 286 12.82 -5.68 -21.52
N LEU A 287 11.61 -6.21 -21.73
CA LEU A 287 10.83 -5.96 -22.96
C LEU A 287 10.61 -4.45 -23.15
N HIS A 288 10.27 -3.72 -22.09
CA HIS A 288 10.16 -2.27 -22.10
C HIS A 288 11.48 -1.59 -22.47
N ALA A 289 12.59 -1.95 -21.80
CA ALA A 289 13.91 -1.36 -22.08
C ALA A 289 14.38 -1.62 -23.53
N LEU A 290 14.28 -2.87 -23.99
CA LEU A 290 14.60 -3.27 -25.37
C LEU A 290 13.75 -2.49 -26.38
N THR A 291 12.48 -2.27 -26.07
CA THR A 291 11.58 -1.52 -26.95
C THR A 291 11.91 -0.05 -27.01
N VAL A 292 12.24 0.57 -25.87
CA VAL A 292 12.72 1.95 -25.82
C VAL A 292 14.02 2.11 -26.63
N GLU A 293 14.94 1.16 -26.53
CA GLU A 293 16.20 1.18 -27.30
C GLU A 293 15.94 1.10 -28.81
N HIS A 294 15.10 0.15 -29.25
CA HIS A 294 14.77 0.04 -30.68
C HIS A 294 14.01 1.25 -31.23
N LEU A 295 13.15 1.89 -30.43
CA LEU A 295 12.46 3.12 -30.82
C LEU A 295 13.44 4.30 -30.92
N ASN A 296 14.39 4.42 -30.00
CA ASN A 296 15.46 5.42 -30.09
C ASN A 296 16.39 5.17 -31.29
N ASP A 297 16.68 3.92 -31.63
CA ASP A 297 17.41 3.59 -32.86
C ASP A 297 16.64 4.01 -34.11
N VAL A 298 15.32 3.78 -34.15
CA VAL A 298 14.46 4.31 -35.23
C VAL A 298 14.54 5.84 -35.30
N ALA A 299 14.42 6.54 -34.17
CA ALA A 299 14.53 7.99 -34.11
C ALA A 299 15.90 8.49 -34.64
N ASN A 300 16.98 7.85 -34.20
CA ASN A 300 18.35 8.19 -34.60
C ASN A 300 18.58 7.94 -36.08
N ARG A 301 18.05 6.84 -36.64
CA ARG A 301 18.14 6.55 -38.08
C ARG A 301 17.39 7.59 -38.89
N MET A 302 16.18 7.97 -38.47
CA MET A 302 15.42 9.03 -39.13
C MET A 302 16.14 10.39 -39.14
N ALA A 303 16.88 10.71 -38.08
CA ALA A 303 17.61 11.97 -37.98
C ALA A 303 18.94 11.99 -38.76
N ASN A 304 19.57 10.83 -39.00
CA ASN A 304 20.95 10.76 -39.49
C ASN A 304 21.14 10.00 -40.82
N GLU A 305 20.18 9.18 -41.26
CA GLU A 305 20.29 8.48 -42.55
C GLU A 305 19.98 9.42 -43.71
N ASN A 306 20.72 9.28 -44.82
CA ASN A 306 20.56 10.08 -46.04
C ASN A 306 19.35 9.65 -46.89
N THR A 307 18.31 9.15 -46.23
CA THR A 307 17.05 8.69 -46.83
C THR A 307 15.92 9.53 -46.27
N ASP A 308 14.98 9.97 -47.11
CA ASP A 308 13.83 10.79 -46.72
C ASP A 308 12.78 9.98 -45.92
N MET A 309 13.18 9.33 -44.83
CA MET A 309 12.33 8.42 -44.04
C MET A 309 11.11 9.11 -43.43
N PHE A 310 11.22 10.40 -43.12
CA PHE A 310 10.10 11.19 -42.62
C PHE A 310 8.93 11.22 -43.63
N LYS A 311 9.18 11.17 -44.95
CA LYS A 311 8.14 11.20 -45.99
C LYS A 311 7.13 10.06 -45.86
N PHE A 312 7.52 8.92 -45.29
CA PHE A 312 6.57 7.83 -45.04
C PHE A 312 5.39 8.23 -44.13
N PHE A 313 5.55 9.28 -43.33
CA PHE A 313 4.53 9.84 -42.43
C PHE A 313 3.74 11.00 -43.06
N TRP A 314 4.04 11.39 -44.29
CA TRP A 314 3.36 12.47 -45.02
C TRP A 314 2.68 11.94 -46.28
N ASN A 315 1.58 12.57 -46.69
CA ASN A 315 1.05 12.39 -48.03
C ASN A 315 1.92 13.16 -49.03
N GLU A 316 2.06 12.63 -50.24
CA GLU A 316 2.87 13.23 -51.30
C GLU A 316 1.99 13.68 -52.48
N ASP A 317 2.38 14.77 -53.13
CA ASP A 317 1.80 15.17 -54.41
C ASP A 317 2.40 14.39 -55.60
N SER A 318 1.96 14.71 -56.83
CA SER A 318 2.48 14.09 -58.06
C SER A 318 3.97 14.33 -58.30
N TYR A 319 4.61 15.22 -57.53
CA TYR A 319 6.03 15.56 -57.61
C TYR A 319 6.83 15.06 -56.40
N ALA A 320 6.27 14.14 -55.60
CA ALA A 320 6.90 13.59 -54.38
C ALA A 320 7.25 14.64 -53.32
N ARG A 321 6.47 15.73 -53.26
CA ARG A 321 6.57 16.75 -52.20
C ARG A 321 5.56 16.43 -51.11
N ILE A 322 5.98 16.57 -49.86
CA ILE A 322 5.09 16.40 -48.71
C ILE A 322 3.96 17.44 -48.74
N THR A 323 2.76 17.01 -48.34
CA THR A 323 1.57 17.87 -48.30
C THR A 323 1.02 17.96 -46.89
N VAL A 324 0.25 16.98 -46.45
CA VAL A 324 -0.33 16.91 -45.11
C VAL A 324 0.14 15.64 -44.41
N PRO A 325 0.27 15.66 -43.07
CA PRO A 325 0.53 14.45 -42.30
C PRO A 325 -0.46 13.34 -42.62
N LYS A 326 0.02 12.09 -42.65
CA LYS A 326 -0.86 10.92 -42.76
C LYS A 326 -1.73 10.77 -41.49
N PRO A 327 -2.85 10.02 -41.59
CA PRO A 327 -3.62 9.63 -40.42
C PRO A 327 -2.77 8.86 -39.40
N GLU A 328 -3.13 8.97 -38.11
CA GLU A 328 -2.44 8.33 -36.99
C GLU A 328 -2.28 6.81 -37.18
N GLU A 329 -3.33 6.15 -37.67
CA GLU A 329 -3.34 4.71 -37.99
C GLU A 329 -2.29 4.34 -39.04
N SER A 330 -2.13 5.15 -40.09
CA SER A 330 -1.12 4.89 -41.13
C SER A 330 0.30 5.10 -40.61
N CYS A 331 0.51 6.09 -39.74
CA CYS A 331 1.80 6.33 -39.09
C CYS A 331 2.16 5.16 -38.15
N ARG A 332 1.19 4.68 -37.36
CA ARG A 332 1.29 3.50 -36.51
C ARG A 332 1.66 2.26 -37.33
N ASP A 333 0.93 1.97 -38.41
CA ASP A 333 1.18 0.79 -39.24
C ASP A 333 2.60 0.81 -39.82
N LYS A 334 3.08 1.99 -40.21
CA LYS A 334 4.45 2.13 -40.71
C LYS A 334 5.50 1.89 -39.63
N LEU A 335 5.27 2.39 -38.42
CA LEU A 335 6.14 2.11 -37.29
C LEU A 335 6.16 0.61 -36.96
N VAL A 336 5.01 -0.06 -36.96
CA VAL A 336 4.92 -1.52 -36.76
C VAL A 336 5.74 -2.28 -37.80
N GLU A 337 5.67 -1.88 -39.08
CA GLU A 337 6.46 -2.47 -40.16
C GLU A 337 7.97 -2.39 -39.87
N TRP A 338 8.45 -1.26 -39.33
CA TRP A 338 9.86 -1.06 -38.97
C TRP A 338 10.29 -1.81 -37.71
N LEU A 339 9.38 -1.97 -36.74
CA LEU A 339 9.68 -2.66 -35.49
C LEU A 339 9.70 -4.19 -35.66
N ARG A 340 8.79 -4.78 -36.43
CA ARG A 340 8.70 -6.24 -36.65
C ARG A 340 10.04 -6.93 -36.94
N PRO A 341 10.87 -6.49 -37.91
CA PRO A 341 12.14 -7.16 -38.19
C PRO A 341 13.16 -7.05 -37.04
N LYS A 342 13.07 -6.02 -36.20
CA LYS A 342 13.94 -5.87 -35.02
C LYS A 342 13.57 -6.85 -33.91
N PHE A 343 12.28 -7.17 -33.78
CA PHE A 343 11.75 -8.02 -32.72
C PHE A 343 11.61 -9.51 -33.08
N ALA A 344 11.48 -9.82 -34.38
CA ALA A 344 11.34 -11.19 -34.87
C ALA A 344 12.46 -12.16 -34.41
N PRO A 345 13.77 -11.77 -34.36
CA PRO A 345 14.83 -12.65 -33.89
C PRO A 345 14.67 -13.10 -32.43
N PHE A 346 13.96 -12.32 -31.61
CA PHE A 346 13.69 -12.62 -30.22
C PHE A 346 12.40 -13.42 -30.02
N GLY A 347 11.62 -13.67 -31.08
CA GLY A 347 10.31 -14.30 -30.98
C GLY A 347 9.24 -13.38 -30.36
N ILE A 348 9.44 -12.07 -30.43
CA ILE A 348 8.51 -11.06 -29.94
C ILE A 348 7.60 -10.64 -31.11
N SER A 349 6.29 -10.74 -30.92
CA SER A 349 5.31 -10.30 -31.92
C SER A 349 4.94 -8.84 -31.72
N VAL A 350 4.90 -8.07 -32.80
CA VAL A 350 4.43 -6.67 -32.82
C VAL A 350 3.14 -6.58 -33.62
N GLU A 351 2.04 -6.32 -32.93
CA GLU A 351 0.68 -6.31 -33.47
C GLU A 351 0.09 -4.89 -33.46
N PRO A 352 -0.46 -4.40 -34.58
CA PRO A 352 -1.31 -3.21 -34.56
C PRO A 352 -2.66 -3.57 -33.92
N GLU A 353 -3.26 -2.63 -33.18
CA GLU A 353 -4.60 -2.77 -32.58
C GLU A 353 -4.79 -4.02 -31.71
N GLY A 354 -3.85 -4.28 -30.80
CA GLY A 354 -3.93 -5.44 -29.92
C GLY A 354 -5.10 -5.35 -28.93
N HIS A 355 -5.88 -6.43 -28.84
CA HIS A 355 -6.92 -6.58 -27.82
C HIS A 355 -6.31 -6.72 -26.42
N MET A 356 -6.68 -5.82 -25.52
CA MET A 356 -6.37 -5.90 -24.08
C MET A 356 -7.60 -6.36 -23.29
N ALA A 357 -7.40 -6.72 -22.02
CA ALA A 357 -8.49 -7.08 -21.12
C ALA A 357 -9.66 -6.05 -21.16
N ARG A 358 -10.90 -6.56 -21.17
CA ARG A 358 -12.17 -5.78 -21.27
C ARG A 358 -12.40 -5.05 -22.60
N ASP A 359 -11.97 -5.65 -23.70
CA ASP A 359 -12.33 -5.25 -25.08
C ASP A 359 -11.84 -3.85 -25.48
N LYS A 360 -10.72 -3.41 -24.90
CA LYS A 360 -10.06 -2.14 -25.23
C LYS A 360 -8.86 -2.40 -26.13
N ARG A 361 -8.65 -1.52 -27.11
CA ARG A 361 -7.54 -1.60 -28.08
C ARG A 361 -6.52 -0.52 -27.77
N THR A 362 -5.24 -0.90 -27.72
CA THR A 362 -4.13 0.08 -27.77
C THR A 362 -3.55 0.08 -29.18
N ASP A 363 -2.87 1.16 -29.55
CA ASP A 363 -2.40 1.35 -30.92
C ASP A 363 -1.41 0.26 -31.34
N ILE A 364 -0.41 -0.07 -30.51
CA ILE A 364 0.54 -1.15 -30.78
C ILE A 364 0.70 -2.02 -29.52
N VAL A 365 0.76 -3.33 -29.71
CA VAL A 365 1.09 -4.27 -28.64
C VAL A 365 2.29 -5.11 -29.04
N LEU A 366 3.28 -5.17 -28.15
CA LEU A 366 4.30 -6.20 -28.18
C LEU A 366 3.91 -7.34 -27.26
N LYS A 367 3.96 -8.57 -27.77
CA LYS A 367 3.73 -9.77 -26.96
C LYS A 367 4.95 -10.66 -27.02
N TYR A 368 5.36 -11.15 -25.86
CA TYR A 368 6.41 -12.12 -25.72
C TYR A 368 5.92 -13.26 -24.84
N GLN A 369 5.82 -14.45 -25.44
CA GLN A 369 5.20 -15.62 -24.82
C GLN A 369 3.75 -15.31 -24.34
N THR A 370 3.19 -16.14 -23.46
CA THR A 370 1.84 -15.95 -22.92
C THR A 370 1.77 -14.99 -21.74
N GLU A 371 2.90 -14.47 -21.28
CA GLU A 371 3.00 -13.83 -19.95
C GLU A 371 3.42 -12.35 -19.99
N GLN A 372 3.96 -11.86 -21.11
CA GLN A 372 4.49 -10.49 -21.21
C GLN A 372 3.83 -9.75 -22.36
N THR A 373 3.20 -8.62 -22.01
CA THR A 373 2.53 -7.74 -22.95
C THR A 373 2.99 -6.31 -22.71
N LEU A 374 3.34 -5.57 -23.76
CA LEU A 374 3.75 -4.17 -23.65
C LEU A 374 2.89 -3.29 -24.57
N PRO A 375 1.97 -2.47 -24.03
CA PRO A 375 1.23 -1.49 -24.80
C PRO A 375 2.08 -0.29 -25.21
N ILE A 376 1.90 0.17 -26.44
CA ILE A 376 2.34 1.49 -26.92
C ILE A 376 1.10 2.26 -27.37
N GLU A 377 0.87 3.40 -26.72
CA GLU A 377 -0.15 4.36 -27.13
C GLU A 377 0.49 5.45 -28.01
N VAL A 378 -0.08 5.68 -29.18
CA VAL A 378 0.49 6.54 -30.22
C VAL A 378 -0.40 7.77 -30.40
N LYS A 379 0.21 8.95 -30.48
CA LYS A 379 -0.52 10.18 -30.81
C LYS A 379 0.27 11.05 -31.79
N ARG A 380 -0.43 11.92 -32.50
CA ARG A 380 0.21 13.04 -33.23
C ARG A 380 0.43 14.22 -32.29
N ASP A 381 1.46 15.03 -32.55
CA ASP A 381 1.79 16.24 -31.77
C ASP A 381 0.67 17.30 -31.72
N TYR A 382 -0.35 17.21 -32.58
CA TYR A 382 -1.56 18.04 -32.52
C TYR A 382 -2.84 17.28 -32.13
N HIS A 383 -2.74 16.06 -31.59
CA HIS A 383 -3.89 15.31 -31.12
C HIS A 383 -4.52 15.97 -29.88
N VAL A 384 -5.85 15.95 -29.76
CA VAL A 384 -6.58 16.66 -28.69
C VAL A 384 -6.16 16.19 -27.28
N ASP A 385 -5.88 14.89 -27.17
CA ASP A 385 -5.46 14.22 -25.93
C ASP A 385 -3.95 14.19 -25.71
N LEU A 386 -3.15 14.97 -26.45
CA LEU A 386 -1.68 14.95 -26.37
C LEU A 386 -1.14 14.99 -24.93
N TRP A 387 -1.74 15.83 -24.09
CA TRP A 387 -1.29 16.09 -22.72
C TRP A 387 -1.83 15.10 -21.70
N THR A 388 -2.85 14.32 -22.06
CA THR A 388 -3.63 13.51 -21.11
C THR A 388 -3.62 12.01 -21.44
N ALA A 389 -3.32 11.62 -22.68
CA ALA A 389 -3.38 10.23 -23.14
C ALA A 389 -2.45 9.29 -22.36
N CYS A 390 -1.24 9.74 -21.98
CA CYS A 390 -0.31 8.94 -21.17
C CYS A 390 -0.93 8.48 -19.84
N GLU A 391 -1.69 9.35 -19.17
CA GLU A 391 -2.33 9.01 -17.89
C GLU A 391 -3.71 8.34 -18.12
N ASN A 392 -4.56 8.96 -18.94
CA ASN A 392 -5.96 8.58 -19.07
C ASN A 392 -6.19 7.35 -19.95
N GLN A 393 -5.27 7.08 -20.89
CA GLN A 393 -5.39 5.97 -21.83
C GLN A 393 -4.35 4.90 -21.48
N LEU A 394 -3.06 5.24 -21.53
CA LEU A 394 -1.98 4.27 -21.31
C LEU A 394 -1.98 3.70 -19.88
N ASP A 395 -1.76 4.54 -18.86
CA ASP A 395 -1.65 4.06 -17.47
C ASP A 395 -2.99 3.60 -16.87
N ARG A 396 -4.09 4.28 -17.21
CA ARG A 396 -5.40 3.95 -16.65
C ARG A 396 -6.06 2.73 -17.29
N LEU A 397 -5.84 2.47 -18.58
CA LEU A 397 -6.58 1.44 -19.31
C LEU A 397 -5.74 0.21 -19.65
N TYR A 398 -4.47 0.38 -20.02
CA TYR A 398 -3.70 -0.70 -20.63
C TYR A 398 -2.65 -1.31 -19.72
N THR A 399 -1.97 -0.51 -18.89
CA THR A 399 -0.96 -1.05 -17.95
C THR A 399 -1.54 -1.87 -16.81
N ARG A 400 -2.88 -1.91 -16.69
CA ARG A 400 -3.65 -2.75 -15.76
C ARG A 400 -3.88 -4.18 -16.23
N ASP A 401 -3.52 -4.48 -17.48
CA ASP A 401 -3.45 -5.88 -17.91
C ASP A 401 -2.43 -6.61 -17.02
N PRO A 402 -2.78 -7.76 -16.41
CA PRO A 402 -1.85 -8.52 -15.57
C PRO A 402 -0.51 -8.82 -16.26
N GLN A 403 -0.50 -8.98 -17.58
CA GLN A 403 0.70 -9.26 -18.38
C GLN A 403 1.52 -8.01 -18.68
N ALA A 404 0.92 -6.82 -18.57
CA ALA A 404 1.60 -5.54 -18.73
C ALA A 404 2.35 -5.10 -17.48
N LYS A 405 1.97 -5.60 -16.30
CA LYS A 405 2.65 -5.33 -15.01
C LYS A 405 2.92 -3.84 -14.77
N GLY A 406 2.04 -2.96 -15.25
CA GLY A 406 2.22 -1.52 -15.12
C GLY A 406 3.11 -0.85 -16.19
N TYR A 407 3.74 -1.57 -17.11
CA TYR A 407 4.63 -1.00 -18.14
C TYR A 407 3.88 -0.55 -19.39
N GLY A 408 4.38 0.51 -20.02
CA GLY A 408 3.83 1.02 -21.28
C GLY A 408 4.68 2.14 -21.88
N ILE A 409 4.47 2.42 -23.17
CA ILE A 409 5.19 3.50 -23.87
C ILE A 409 4.16 4.48 -24.46
N TYR A 410 4.34 5.77 -24.19
CA TYR A 410 3.60 6.83 -24.85
C TYR A 410 4.45 7.41 -25.98
N LEU A 411 4.02 7.21 -27.22
CA LEU A 411 4.76 7.63 -28.40
C LEU A 411 4.04 8.78 -29.10
N VAL A 412 4.79 9.82 -29.46
CA VAL A 412 4.24 10.96 -30.21
C VAL A 412 5.01 11.16 -31.50
N PHE A 413 4.30 11.28 -32.62
CA PHE A 413 4.86 11.73 -33.89
C PHE A 413 4.86 13.26 -33.94
N TRP A 414 6.04 13.86 -34.04
CA TRP A 414 6.24 15.31 -34.16
C TRP A 414 6.34 15.73 -35.62
N PHE A 415 5.39 16.52 -36.11
CA PHE A 415 5.30 16.94 -37.50
C PHE A 415 5.90 18.33 -37.77
N GLY A 416 6.35 19.02 -36.72
CA GLY A 416 6.93 20.36 -36.86
C GLY A 416 5.96 21.35 -37.50
N ASP A 417 6.48 22.46 -38.03
CA ASP A 417 5.65 23.62 -38.43
C ASP A 417 4.83 23.45 -39.71
N LYS A 418 5.10 22.40 -40.50
CA LYS A 418 4.33 22.06 -41.70
C LYS A 418 3.03 21.30 -41.41
N ARG A 419 2.74 21.01 -40.13
CA ARG A 419 1.49 20.37 -39.69
C ARG A 419 0.25 21.22 -40.00
N ASN A 420 -0.88 20.56 -40.23
CA ASN A 420 -2.13 21.22 -40.60
C ASN A 420 -2.97 21.73 -39.40
N ARG A 421 -2.55 21.45 -38.16
CA ARG A 421 -3.25 21.86 -36.93
C ARG A 421 -2.27 22.29 -35.85
N ALA A 422 -2.66 23.27 -35.05
CA ALA A 422 -1.86 23.71 -33.92
C ALA A 422 -1.84 22.65 -32.80
N ILE A 423 -0.70 22.56 -32.11
CA ILE A 423 -0.58 21.78 -30.86
C ILE A 423 -1.59 22.34 -29.83
N PRO A 424 -2.39 21.49 -29.16
CA PRO A 424 -3.32 21.91 -28.12
C PRO A 424 -2.62 22.72 -27.02
N LYS A 425 -3.36 23.62 -26.39
CA LYS A 425 -2.83 24.45 -25.30
C LYS A 425 -2.29 23.55 -24.17
N PRO A 426 -1.04 23.74 -23.72
CA PRO A 426 -0.48 22.95 -22.64
C PRO A 426 -1.19 23.24 -21.31
N PRO A 427 -1.07 22.33 -20.32
CA PRO A 427 -1.56 22.55 -18.97
C PRO A 427 -1.02 23.86 -18.35
N LYS A 428 -1.74 24.39 -17.35
CA LYS A 428 -1.35 25.64 -16.69
C LYS A 428 0.06 25.52 -16.09
N GLY A 429 0.93 26.47 -16.42
CA GLY A 429 2.32 26.49 -15.94
C GLY A 429 3.33 25.77 -16.84
N VAL A 430 2.87 25.11 -17.90
CA VAL A 430 3.74 24.42 -18.87
C VAL A 430 3.95 25.31 -20.10
N GLN A 431 5.21 25.46 -20.51
CA GLN A 431 5.55 26.19 -21.73
C GLN A 431 5.22 25.34 -22.97
N LYS A 432 4.83 26.00 -24.06
CA LYS A 432 4.56 25.31 -25.32
C LYS A 432 5.89 24.86 -25.94
N PRO A 433 6.08 23.55 -26.22
CA PRO A 433 7.31 23.05 -26.81
C PRO A 433 7.45 23.51 -28.26
N LYS A 434 8.69 23.76 -28.68
CA LYS A 434 9.08 24.20 -30.02
C LYS A 434 9.83 23.13 -30.80
N THR A 435 10.31 22.09 -30.14
CA THR A 435 11.05 20.98 -30.75
C THR A 435 10.49 19.64 -30.27
N ALA A 436 10.75 18.56 -31.02
CA ALA A 436 10.42 17.20 -30.60
C ALA A 436 11.02 16.86 -29.22
N GLN A 437 12.27 17.26 -28.99
CA GLN A 437 12.98 17.03 -27.73
C GLN A 437 12.36 17.80 -26.56
N GLU A 438 11.98 19.07 -26.77
CA GLU A 438 11.26 19.85 -25.75
C GLU A 438 9.89 19.23 -25.42
N LEU A 439 9.17 18.73 -26.43
CA LEU A 439 7.90 18.04 -26.22
C LEU A 439 8.12 16.76 -25.39
N GLU A 440 9.15 15.97 -25.69
CA GLU A 440 9.45 14.76 -24.94
C GLU A 440 9.75 15.06 -23.47
N ILE A 441 10.64 16.02 -23.20
CA ILE A 441 10.98 16.45 -21.83
C ILE A 441 9.73 16.92 -21.08
N THR A 442 8.90 17.72 -21.75
CA THR A 442 7.66 18.24 -21.18
C THR A 442 6.69 17.13 -20.83
N LEU A 443 6.41 16.21 -21.75
CA LEU A 443 5.52 15.08 -21.50
C LEU A 443 6.05 14.16 -20.40
N ARG A 444 7.36 13.89 -20.36
CA ARG A 444 7.98 13.11 -19.26
C ARG A 444 7.82 13.78 -17.90
N SER A 445 7.88 15.12 -17.85
CA SER A 445 7.68 15.88 -16.60
C SER A 445 6.27 15.79 -16.04
N LEU A 446 5.27 15.52 -16.89
CA LEU A 446 3.87 15.36 -16.52
C LEU A 446 3.55 13.96 -15.97
N ILE A 447 4.46 13.00 -16.13
CA ILE A 447 4.29 11.66 -15.56
C ILE A 447 4.45 11.72 -14.05
N LYS A 448 3.48 11.13 -13.34
CA LYS A 448 3.48 10.98 -11.88
C LYS A 448 4.74 10.25 -11.39
N PRO A 449 5.36 10.65 -10.27
CA PRO A 449 6.61 10.05 -9.78
C PRO A 449 6.57 8.52 -9.68
N GLU A 450 5.42 7.96 -9.33
CA GLU A 450 5.20 6.52 -9.11
C GLU A 450 5.17 5.71 -10.42
N ALA A 451 5.01 6.38 -11.57
CA ALA A 451 4.91 5.76 -12.88
C ALA A 451 6.14 6.01 -13.77
N LYS A 452 7.04 6.94 -13.40
CA LYS A 452 8.21 7.34 -14.22
C LYS A 452 9.15 6.20 -14.61
N ASN A 453 9.23 5.14 -13.81
CA ASN A 453 10.10 3.99 -14.09
C ASN A 453 9.42 2.90 -14.94
N ARG A 454 8.10 2.98 -15.12
CA ARG A 454 7.30 1.99 -15.86
C ARG A 454 6.77 2.54 -17.19
N LEU A 455 6.60 3.86 -17.27
CA LEU A 455 6.12 4.55 -18.45
C LEU A 455 7.29 5.31 -19.11
N ALA A 456 7.56 5.01 -20.38
CA ALA A 456 8.43 5.83 -21.20
C ALA A 456 7.61 6.76 -22.10
N VAL A 457 8.16 7.94 -22.39
CA VAL A 457 7.66 8.81 -23.46
C VAL A 457 8.71 8.84 -24.55
N ILE A 458 8.31 8.70 -25.81
CA ILE A 458 9.22 8.83 -26.95
C ILE A 458 8.58 9.77 -27.96
N VAL A 459 9.32 10.80 -28.40
CA VAL A 459 8.86 11.66 -29.49
C VAL A 459 9.68 11.37 -30.73
N LEU A 460 9.04 10.82 -31.75
CA LEU A 460 9.65 10.60 -33.06
C LEU A 460 9.50 11.86 -33.89
N ASP A 461 10.62 12.51 -34.20
CA ASP A 461 10.66 13.64 -35.12
C ASP A 461 10.44 13.14 -36.55
N VAL A 462 9.28 13.48 -37.10
CA VAL A 462 8.88 13.17 -38.48
C VAL A 462 8.66 14.45 -39.28
N SER A 463 9.25 15.57 -38.84
CA SER A 463 9.24 16.83 -39.57
C SER A 463 10.27 16.84 -40.72
N ASP A 464 10.13 17.80 -41.62
CA ASP A 464 10.99 18.03 -42.80
C ASP A 464 11.99 19.16 -42.56
#